data_AF-A0A497M7G8-F1
#
_entry.id   AF-A0A497M7G8-F1
#
_cell.length_a   1.000
_cell.length_b   1.000
_cell.length_c   1.000
_cell.angle_alpha   90.00
_cell.angle_beta   90.00
_cell.angle_gamma   90.00
#
_symmetry.space_group_name_H-M   'P 1'
#
loop_
_entity.id
_entity.type
_entity.pdbx_description
1 polymer ?
#
loop_
_entity_poly.entity_id
_entity_poly.type
_entity_poly.pdbx_seq_one_letter_code
_entity_poly.pdbx_strand_id
1 'polypeptide(L)'
;SQQAILKHITVLERFGLISSYEEKGELPAPPRKYYTLSKGFSITVDLSPRLADFEFWEVSPQPEIPGRFKHLRREIERLEACRSLEEASEICRRLLGRIDEEIRELEELRVKLVCLKRYVAERFQEAFKAGRS
;
A
#
# COMPACT_ATOMS: atom_id res chain seq x y z
N SER A 1 -21.44 3.88 11.53
CA SER A 1 -21.68 4.31 12.93
C SER A 1 -20.35 4.44 13.66
N GLN A 2 -20.29 5.25 14.72
CA GLN A 2 -19.06 5.43 15.53
C GLN A 2 -18.55 4.11 16.15
N GLN A 3 -19.45 3.18 16.46
CA GLN A 3 -19.11 1.82 16.93
C GLN A 3 -18.40 0.96 15.87
N ALA A 4 -18.73 1.10 14.58
CA ALA A 4 -18.04 0.37 13.50
C ALA A 4 -16.59 0.86 13.33
N ILE A 5 -16.39 2.18 13.42
CA ILE A 5 -15.06 2.81 13.37
C ILE A 5 -14.20 2.31 14.53
N LEU A 6 -14.74 2.28 15.76
CA LEU A 6 -14.02 1.77 16.93
C LEU A 6 -13.65 0.28 16.82
N LYS A 7 -14.52 -0.55 16.22
CA LYS A 7 -14.21 -1.96 15.95
C LYS A 7 -13.04 -2.11 14.98
N HIS A 8 -13.03 -1.36 13.89
CA HIS A 8 -11.93 -1.41 12.91
C HIS A 8 -10.63 -0.91 13.52
N ILE A 9 -10.65 0.21 14.26
CA ILE A 9 -9.49 0.73 15.00
C ILE A 9 -8.94 -0.33 15.98
N THR A 10 -9.80 -1.00 16.74
CA THR A 10 -9.37 -2.06 17.67
C THR A 10 -8.71 -3.22 16.93
N VAL A 11 -9.23 -3.61 15.77
CA VAL A 11 -8.61 -4.66 14.94
C VAL A 11 -7.25 -4.21 14.43
N LEU A 12 -7.16 -3.00 13.86
CA LEU A 12 -5.91 -2.43 13.36
C LEU A 12 -4.84 -2.29 14.47
N GLU A 13 -5.25 -1.89 15.68
CA GLU A 13 -4.37 -1.78 16.85
C GLU A 13 -3.89 -3.17 17.32
N ARG A 14 -4.79 -4.17 17.35
CA ARG A 14 -4.43 -5.56 17.68
C ARG A 14 -3.45 -6.19 16.69
N PHE A 15 -3.51 -5.80 15.41
CA PHE A 15 -2.56 -6.25 14.38
C PHE A 15 -1.28 -5.40 14.34
N GLY A 16 -1.11 -4.43 15.25
CA GLY A 16 0.09 -3.59 15.34
C GLY A 16 0.23 -2.57 14.20
N LEU A 17 -0.84 -2.33 13.45
CA LEU A 17 -0.85 -1.38 12.33
C LEU A 17 -0.95 0.07 12.83
N ILE A 18 -1.67 0.27 13.94
CA ILE A 18 -1.80 1.55 14.61
C ILE A 18 -1.47 1.39 16.10
N SER A 19 -0.97 2.46 16.72
CA SER A 19 -0.81 2.57 18.17
C SER A 19 -1.66 3.73 18.68
N SER A 20 -1.98 3.71 19.97
CA SER A 20 -2.73 4.79 20.59
C SER A 20 -1.97 5.48 21.70
N TYR A 21 -2.27 6.76 21.90
CA TYR A 21 -1.79 7.54 23.03
C TYR A 21 -2.93 8.41 23.58
N GLU A 22 -2.85 8.72 24.87
CA GLU A 22 -3.80 9.60 25.54
C GLU A 22 -3.17 10.97 25.78
N GLU A 23 -3.82 12.02 25.28
CA GLU A 23 -3.42 13.38 25.56
C GLU A 23 -4.36 13.95 26.63
N LYS A 24 -3.78 14.44 27.73
CA LYS A 24 -4.52 15.14 28.78
C LYS A 24 -4.87 16.52 28.22
N GLY A 25 -6.16 16.75 27.95
CA GLY A 25 -6.63 18.08 27.60
C GLY A 25 -6.42 19.07 28.74
N GLU A 26 -6.35 20.36 28.41
CA GLU A 26 -6.50 21.40 29.43
C GLU A 26 -7.86 21.21 30.15
N LEU A 27 -7.83 21.25 31.48
CA LEU A 27 -9.00 21.00 32.33
C LEU A 27 -10.17 21.91 31.91
N PRO A 28 -11.42 21.41 31.78
CA PRO A 28 -11.99 20.17 32.32
C PRO A 28 -12.43 19.15 31.23
N ALA A 29 -11.66 19.00 30.14
CA ALA A 29 -12.03 18.05 29.08
C ALA A 29 -11.60 16.60 29.42
N PRO A 30 -12.41 15.57 29.09
CA PRO A 30 -12.00 14.18 29.21
C PRO A 30 -10.79 13.88 28.30
N PRO A 31 -9.89 12.98 28.71
CA PRO A 31 -8.71 12.63 27.93
C PRO A 31 -9.12 12.13 26.54
N ARG A 32 -8.43 12.63 25.52
CA ARG A 32 -8.68 12.24 24.12
C ARG A 32 -7.68 11.16 23.74
N LYS A 33 -8.21 10.04 23.24
CA LYS A 33 -7.41 8.94 22.70
C LYS A 33 -7.14 9.21 21.23
N TYR A 34 -5.87 9.35 20.89
CA TYR A 34 -5.38 9.54 19.53
C TYR A 34 -4.76 8.24 19.01
N TYR A 35 -4.78 8.06 17.70
CA TYR A 35 -4.23 6.89 17.03
C TYR A 35 -3.21 7.35 15.98
N THR A 36 -2.04 6.71 15.97
CA THR A 36 -0.99 6.93 14.97
C THR A 36 -0.67 5.64 14.25
N LEU A 37 -0.27 5.74 12.98
CA LEU A 37 0.21 4.61 12.20
C LEU A 37 1.57 4.17 12.77
N SER A 38 1.69 2.91 13.18
CA SER A 38 2.96 2.43 13.76
C SER A 38 3.97 2.05 12.69
N LYS A 39 3.48 1.66 11.50
CA LYS A 39 4.28 1.20 10.36
C LYS A 39 3.55 1.50 9.05
N GLY A 40 4.30 1.79 7.99
CA GLY A 40 3.73 1.82 6.64
C GLY A 40 3.31 0.42 6.19
N PHE A 41 2.21 0.31 5.47
CA PHE A 41 1.77 -0.96 4.87
C PHE A 41 1.01 -0.73 3.56
N SER A 42 0.99 -1.74 2.71
CA SER A 42 0.20 -1.82 1.49
C SER A 42 -0.73 -3.03 1.55
N ILE A 43 -1.98 -2.85 1.13
CA ILE A 43 -2.98 -3.90 1.05
C ILE A 43 -3.46 -3.97 -0.39
N THR A 44 -3.50 -5.18 -0.95
CA THR A 44 -4.11 -5.43 -2.25
C THR A 44 -5.22 -6.46 -2.09
N VAL A 45 -6.38 -6.15 -2.68
CA VAL A 45 -7.57 -7.01 -2.64
C VAL A 45 -8.04 -7.23 -4.07
N ASP A 46 -7.91 -8.46 -4.56
CA ASP A 46 -8.34 -8.85 -5.90
C ASP A 46 -9.61 -9.71 -5.80
N LEU A 47 -10.71 -9.20 -6.35
CA LEU A 47 -12.01 -9.88 -6.34
C LEU A 47 -12.52 -10.09 -7.76
N SER A 48 -12.82 -11.34 -8.11
CA SER A 48 -13.50 -11.69 -9.34
C SER A 48 -14.42 -12.89 -9.13
N PRO A 49 -15.30 -13.23 -10.09
CA PRO A 49 -16.00 -14.52 -10.04
C PRO A 49 -14.98 -15.64 -9.84
N ARG A 50 -15.16 -16.43 -8.77
CA ARG A 50 -14.29 -17.58 -8.40
C ARG A 50 -12.84 -17.25 -8.01
N LEU A 51 -12.47 -15.97 -7.80
CA LEU A 51 -11.17 -15.56 -7.26
C LEU A 51 -11.38 -14.53 -6.14
N ALA A 52 -10.79 -14.79 -4.99
CA ALA A 52 -10.64 -13.80 -3.94
C ALA A 52 -9.21 -13.92 -3.41
N ASP A 53 -8.42 -12.87 -3.58
CA ASP A 53 -7.03 -12.81 -3.14
C ASP A 53 -6.81 -11.58 -2.26
N PHE A 54 -6.07 -11.76 -1.18
CA PHE A 54 -5.81 -10.73 -0.19
C PHE A 54 -4.33 -10.76 0.16
N GLU A 55 -3.62 -9.70 -0.18
CA GLU A 55 -2.21 -9.55 0.12
C GLU A 55 -1.98 -8.37 1.04
N PHE A 56 -1.05 -8.56 1.98
CA PHE A 56 -0.59 -7.55 2.91
C PHE A 56 0.93 -7.47 2.85
N TRP A 57 1.44 -6.26 2.67
CA TRP A 57 2.87 -5.98 2.58
C TRP A 57 3.23 -4.89 3.59
N GLU A 58 4.23 -5.13 4.44
CA GLU A 58 4.82 -4.05 5.25
C GLU A 58 5.65 -3.15 4.33
N VAL A 59 5.47 -1.83 4.44
CA VAL A 59 6.26 -0.85 3.70
C VAL A 59 7.43 -0.45 4.58
N SER A 60 8.63 -0.85 4.15
CA SER A 60 9.87 -0.51 4.85
C SER A 60 10.05 1.00 4.95
N PRO A 61 10.47 1.53 6.11
CA PRO A 61 10.85 2.95 6.24
C PRO A 61 12.15 3.27 5.48
N GLN A 62 12.96 2.26 5.16
CA GLN A 62 14.18 2.42 4.39
C GLN A 62 13.90 2.16 2.91
N PRO A 63 13.99 3.19 2.04
CA PRO A 63 13.70 3.02 0.63
C PRO A 63 14.80 2.19 -0.05
N GLU A 64 14.40 1.10 -0.69
CA GLU A 64 15.24 0.37 -1.63
C GLU A 64 14.86 0.79 -3.04
N ILE A 65 15.85 1.04 -3.91
CA ILE A 65 15.59 1.33 -5.33
C ILE A 65 15.71 0.02 -6.11
N PRO A 66 14.60 -0.57 -6.59
CA PRO A 66 14.66 -1.82 -7.34
C PRO A 66 15.49 -1.68 -8.61
N GLY A 67 16.07 -2.78 -9.08
CA GLY A 67 16.96 -2.79 -10.25
C GLY A 67 16.37 -2.13 -11.50
N ARG A 68 15.07 -2.33 -11.74
CA ARG A 68 14.30 -1.72 -12.85
C ARG A 68 14.22 -0.19 -12.77
N PHE A 69 14.32 0.38 -11.57
CA PHE A 69 14.21 1.81 -11.30
C PHE A 69 15.55 2.47 -10.99
N LYS A 70 16.68 1.82 -11.32
CA LYS A 70 18.02 2.40 -11.17
C LYS A 70 18.18 3.76 -11.85
N HIS A 71 17.40 4.04 -12.88
CA HIS A 71 17.40 5.33 -13.57
C HIS A 71 16.98 6.50 -12.65
N LEU A 72 16.19 6.25 -11.60
CA LEU A 72 15.80 7.26 -10.60
C LEU A 72 16.90 7.59 -9.59
N ARG A 73 17.92 6.73 -9.45
CA ARG A 73 18.97 6.89 -8.44
C ARG A 73 19.69 8.23 -8.54
N ARG A 74 20.03 8.67 -9.76
CA ARG A 74 20.71 9.96 -9.96
C ARG A 74 19.86 11.16 -9.55
N GLU A 75 18.54 11.07 -9.69
CA GLU A 75 17.64 12.17 -9.28
C GLU A 75 17.44 12.19 -7.77
N ILE A 76 17.44 11.02 -7.12
CA ILE A 76 17.45 10.91 -5.66
C ILE A 76 18.75 11.47 -5.08
N GLU A 77 19.91 11.09 -5.63
CA GLU A 77 21.22 11.64 -5.23
C GLU A 77 21.27 13.17 -5.38
N ARG A 78 20.65 13.71 -6.45
CA ARG A 78 20.53 15.17 -6.64
C ARG A 78 19.64 15.80 -5.57
N LEU A 79 18.49 15.20 -5.27
CA LEU A 79 17.59 15.66 -4.23
C LEU A 79 18.29 15.73 -2.86
N GLU A 80 19.06 14.70 -2.52
CA GLU A 80 19.82 14.63 -1.27
C GLU A 80 20.93 15.69 -1.17
N ALA A 81 21.49 16.08 -2.32
CA ALA A 81 22.54 17.11 -2.39
C ALA A 81 22.00 18.55 -2.48
N CYS A 82 20.69 18.74 -2.68
CA CYS A 82 20.10 20.06 -2.83
C CYS A 82 20.23 20.91 -1.55
N ARG A 83 20.54 22.20 -1.76
CA ARG A 83 20.64 23.21 -0.68
C ARG A 83 19.53 24.26 -0.74
N SER A 84 18.83 24.37 -1.88
CA SER A 84 17.68 25.27 -2.08
C SER A 84 16.39 24.48 -1.96
N LEU A 85 15.40 25.09 -1.27
CA LEU A 85 14.06 24.54 -1.15
C LEU A 85 13.34 24.51 -2.51
N GLU A 86 13.54 25.53 -3.35
CA GLU A 86 12.95 25.63 -4.68
C GLU A 86 13.43 24.49 -5.58
N GLU A 87 14.74 24.23 -5.62
CA GLU A 87 15.33 23.15 -6.40
C GLU A 87 14.85 21.78 -5.90
N ALA A 88 14.88 21.56 -4.57
CA ALA A 88 14.41 20.32 -3.98
C ALA A 88 12.93 20.06 -4.29
N SER A 89 12.08 21.10 -4.20
CA SER A 89 10.65 21.01 -4.51
C SER A 89 10.38 20.62 -5.96
N GLU A 90 11.15 21.17 -6.91
CA GLU A 90 11.02 20.83 -8.32
C GLU A 90 11.42 19.37 -8.59
N ILE A 91 12.54 18.91 -8.02
CA ILE A 91 12.99 17.53 -8.14
C ILE A 91 11.98 16.58 -7.51
N CYS A 92 11.48 16.88 -6.30
CA CYS A 92 10.44 16.10 -5.63
C CYS A 92 9.20 15.94 -6.50
N ARG A 93 8.67 17.04 -7.07
CA ARG A 93 7.47 16.98 -7.92
C ARG A 93 7.68 16.07 -9.14
N ARG A 94 8.86 16.15 -9.75
CA ARG A 94 9.23 15.34 -10.91
C ARG A 94 9.37 13.86 -10.54
N LEU A 95 10.08 13.56 -9.45
CA LEU A 95 10.27 12.20 -8.96
C LEU A 95 8.94 11.55 -8.57
N LEU A 96 8.11 12.25 -7.80
CA LEU A 96 6.79 11.77 -7.40
C LEU A 96 5.93 11.47 -8.63
N GLY A 97 5.87 12.38 -9.61
CA GLY A 97 5.10 12.15 -10.83
C GLY A 97 5.56 10.91 -11.62
N ARG A 98 6.87 10.62 -11.63
CA ARG A 98 7.39 9.39 -12.25
C ARG A 98 7.07 8.13 -11.44
N ILE A 99 7.23 8.19 -10.13
CA ILE A 99 6.90 7.07 -9.24
C ILE A 99 5.41 6.72 -9.37
N ASP A 100 4.54 7.72 -9.37
CA ASP A 100 3.09 7.53 -9.54
C ASP A 100 2.75 6.86 -10.87
N GLU A 101 3.41 7.26 -11.96
CA GLU A 101 3.17 6.64 -13.27
C GLU A 101 3.65 5.19 -13.30
N GLU A 102 4.83 4.89 -12.76
CA GLU A 102 5.35 3.52 -12.67
C GLU A 102 4.46 2.62 -11.79
N ILE A 103 3.91 3.16 -10.70
CA ILE A 103 2.92 2.46 -9.87
C ILE A 103 1.68 2.12 -10.71
N ARG A 104 1.13 3.09 -11.45
CA ARG A 104 -0.04 2.85 -12.32
C ARG A 104 0.21 1.78 -13.37
N GLU A 105 1.36 1.84 -14.04
CA GLU A 105 1.71 0.83 -15.06
C GLU A 105 1.82 -0.58 -14.45
N LEU A 106 2.40 -0.69 -13.25
CA LEU A 106 2.49 -1.95 -12.52
C LEU A 106 1.12 -2.45 -12.08
N GLU A 107 0.24 -1.57 -11.62
CA GLU A 107 -1.14 -1.91 -11.24
C GLU A 107 -1.96 -2.38 -12.45
N GLU A 108 -1.85 -1.69 -13.59
CA GLU A 108 -2.53 -2.11 -14.83
C GLU A 108 -2.05 -3.50 -15.27
N LEU A 109 -0.74 -3.75 -15.20
CA LEU A 109 -0.16 -5.06 -15.46
C LEU A 109 -0.68 -6.11 -14.46
N ARG A 110 -0.74 -5.79 -13.16
CA ARG A 110 -1.29 -6.69 -12.13
C ARG A 110 -2.71 -7.09 -12.49
N VAL A 111 -3.59 -6.13 -12.84
CA VAL A 111 -4.99 -6.43 -13.20
C VAL A 111 -5.06 -7.39 -14.39
N LYS A 112 -4.22 -7.19 -15.42
CA LYS A 112 -4.12 -8.10 -16.57
C LYS A 112 -3.68 -9.51 -16.14
N LEU A 113 -2.70 -9.61 -15.24
CA LEU A 113 -2.23 -10.89 -14.71
C LEU A 113 -3.27 -11.59 -13.82
N VAL A 114 -4.02 -10.85 -13.01
CA VAL A 114 -5.16 -11.37 -12.22
C VAL A 114 -6.23 -11.95 -13.14
N CYS A 115 -6.54 -11.25 -14.24
CA CYS A 115 -7.47 -11.77 -15.25
C CYS A 115 -6.98 -13.08 -15.88
N LEU A 116 -5.68 -13.15 -16.23
CA LEU A 116 -5.07 -14.36 -16.76
C LEU A 116 -5.06 -15.51 -15.74
N LYS A 117 -4.70 -15.23 -14.48
CA LYS A 117 -4.75 -16.18 -13.36
C LYS A 117 -6.14 -16.81 -13.21
N ARG A 118 -7.18 -15.97 -13.24
CA ARG A 118 -8.58 -16.42 -13.22
C ARG A 118 -8.89 -17.33 -14.41
N TYR A 119 -8.55 -16.91 -15.62
CA TYR A 119 -8.83 -17.68 -16.84
C TYR A 119 -8.21 -19.09 -16.79
N VAL A 120 -6.94 -19.19 -16.39
CA VAL A 120 -6.24 -20.48 -16.27
C VAL A 120 -6.88 -21.35 -15.18
N ALA A 121 -7.24 -20.76 -14.04
CA ALA A 121 -7.91 -21.48 -12.95
C ALA A 121 -9.28 -22.03 -13.37
N GLU A 122 -10.08 -21.27 -14.13
CA GLU A 122 -11.36 -21.71 -14.67
C GLU A 122 -11.19 -22.92 -15.62
N ARG A 123 -10.25 -22.83 -16.57
CA ARG A 123 -9.96 -23.92 -17.53
C ARG A 123 -9.48 -25.19 -16.83
N PHE A 124 -8.64 -25.07 -15.81
CA PHE A 124 -8.18 -26.21 -15.02
C PHE A 124 -9.35 -26.95 -14.34
N GLN A 125 -10.30 -26.21 -13.76
CA GLN A 125 -11.48 -26.78 -13.10
C GLN A 125 -12.43 -27.48 -14.09
N GLU A 126 -12.61 -26.93 -15.29
CA GLU A 126 -13.42 -27.54 -16.35
C GLU A 126 -12.81 -28.87 -16.82
N ALA A 127 -11.51 -28.88 -17.12
CA ALA A 127 -10.79 -30.09 -17.53
C ALA A 127 -10.83 -31.19 -16.45
N PHE A 128 -10.68 -30.79 -15.19
CA PHE A 128 -10.73 -31.73 -14.06
C PHE A 128 -12.10 -32.37 -13.86
N LYS A 129 -13.18 -31.64 -14.14
CA LYS A 129 -14.55 -32.18 -14.09
C LYS A 129 -14.84 -33.13 -15.26
N ALA A 130 -14.37 -32.80 -16.47
CA ALA A 130 -14.56 -33.64 -17.64
C ALA A 130 -13.86 -35.00 -17.53
N GLY A 131 -12.71 -35.09 -16.85
CA GLY A 131 -11.98 -36.35 -16.63
C GLY A 131 -12.54 -37.25 -15.53
N ARG A 132 -13.61 -36.84 -14.82
CA ARG A 132 -14.30 -37.63 -13.78
C ARG A 132 -15.69 -38.12 -14.21
N SER A 133 -16.15 -37.74 -15.41
CA SER A 133 -17.40 -38.16 -16.04
C SER A 133 -17.12 -39.29 -17.03
#